data_AF-A0A183GGN2-F1
#
_entry.id   AF-A0A183GGN2-F1
#
_cell.length_a   1.000
_cell.length_b   1.000
_cell.length_c   1.000
_cell.angle_alpha   90.00
_cell.angle_beta   90.00
_cell.angle_gamma   90.00
#
_symmetry.space_group_name_H-M   'P 1'
#
loop_
_entity.id
_entity.type
_entity.pdbx_description
1 polymer ?
#
loop_
_entity_poly.entity_id
_entity_poly.type
_entity_poly.pdbx_seq_one_letter_code
_entity_poly.pdbx_strand_id
1 'polypeptide(L)'
;MGDVRPDVEEGKRIAQTLSSVQQSSDLIVRQLTNVIANQSNMIVGLTVALNPKPKFLVGQVDSCMVRLTQLQKQLAEAVSSVVKKSPEAKLPEGTCLGFENLTQLWRIPQLAVLWPDLSNAIFKSVDLNKKMEKWIRAKRGKPNDHVTECTDFFRVYLKEACEPPTLVKRYAVRISDSCAKRPDLRDFPEELVEQLIGVCLDRLRLGMRELSCPVSVTALMRNPTPFWLSLGDTDEEREAKFEEQKKAKAGWTVHVRGALQRALYVLANFLLLCAPRK
;
A
#
# COMPACT_ATOMS: atom_id res chain seq x y z
N MET A 1 -1.47 -60.54 20.44
CA MET A 1 -1.34 -60.28 18.99
C MET A 1 0.02 -59.64 18.77
N GLY A 2 0.90 -60.25 17.97
CA GLY A 2 2.25 -59.71 17.73
C GLY A 2 2.22 -58.39 16.95
N ASP A 3 3.15 -57.49 17.24
CA ASP A 3 3.37 -56.23 16.51
C ASP A 3 3.85 -56.56 15.09
N VAL A 4 2.90 -56.69 14.15
CA VAL A 4 3.19 -56.92 12.74
C VAL A 4 3.52 -55.57 12.11
N ARG A 5 4.80 -55.21 12.12
CA ARG A 5 5.27 -54.03 11.39
C ARG A 5 5.41 -54.35 9.90
N PRO A 6 4.80 -53.57 8.99
CA PRO A 6 5.00 -53.76 7.56
C PRO A 6 6.45 -53.46 7.16
N ASP A 7 7.08 -54.39 6.44
CA ASP A 7 8.45 -54.24 5.94
C ASP A 7 8.45 -53.34 4.69
N VAL A 8 8.93 -52.11 4.89
CA VAL A 8 8.98 -51.06 3.85
C VAL A 8 9.97 -51.40 2.74
N GLU A 9 11.05 -52.11 3.06
CA GLU A 9 12.05 -52.49 2.05
C GLU A 9 11.50 -53.60 1.16
N GLU A 10 10.66 -54.47 1.72
CA GLU A 10 9.92 -55.45 0.91
C GLU A 10 8.89 -54.78 -0.01
N GLY A 11 8.15 -53.78 0.46
CA GLY A 11 7.24 -53.00 -0.38
C GLY A 11 7.94 -52.28 -1.55
N LYS A 12 9.13 -51.71 -1.30
CA LYS A 12 9.96 -51.09 -2.35
C LYS A 12 10.50 -52.10 -3.34
N ARG A 13 10.96 -53.27 -2.87
CA ARG A 13 11.41 -54.36 -3.76
C ARG A 13 10.29 -54.80 -4.68
N ILE A 14 9.08 -55.00 -4.15
CA ILE A 14 7.90 -55.37 -4.94
C ILE A 14 7.57 -54.28 -5.98
N ALA A 15 7.59 -53.00 -5.60
CA ALA A 15 7.35 -51.89 -6.54
C ALA A 15 8.41 -51.82 -7.66
N GLN A 16 9.67 -52.05 -7.32
CA GLN A 16 10.76 -52.10 -8.31
C GLN A 16 10.63 -53.31 -9.23
N THR A 17 10.33 -54.49 -8.71
CA THR A 17 10.08 -55.69 -9.53
C THR A 17 8.89 -55.47 -10.47
N LEU A 18 7.77 -54.91 -9.99
CA LEU A 18 6.61 -54.58 -10.82
C LEU A 18 6.94 -53.58 -11.94
N SER A 19 7.83 -52.61 -11.69
CA SER A 19 8.27 -51.66 -12.71
C SER A 19 9.14 -52.29 -13.82
N SER A 20 9.76 -53.44 -13.54
CA SER A 20 10.57 -54.20 -14.49
C SER A 20 9.79 -55.28 -15.26
N VAL A 21 8.56 -55.58 -14.86
CA VAL A 21 7.71 -56.55 -15.55
C VAL A 21 7.21 -55.94 -16.87
N GLN A 22 7.59 -56.55 -17.99
CA GLN A 22 7.13 -56.13 -19.30
C GLN A 22 5.61 -56.29 -19.42
N GLN A 23 4.95 -55.27 -19.98
CA GLN A 23 3.50 -55.13 -19.92
C GLN A 23 2.79 -56.31 -20.60
N SER A 24 2.09 -57.14 -19.80
CA SER A 24 1.36 -58.30 -20.30
C SER A 24 0.23 -57.87 -21.26
N SER A 25 0.03 -58.62 -22.34
CA SER A 25 -1.10 -58.44 -23.27
C SER A 25 -2.44 -58.89 -22.68
N ASP A 26 -2.41 -59.64 -21.57
CA ASP A 26 -3.60 -60.07 -20.84
C ASP A 26 -4.16 -58.92 -19.98
N LEU A 27 -5.43 -58.59 -20.22
CA LEU A 27 -6.12 -57.47 -19.59
C LEU A 27 -6.26 -57.66 -18.07
N ILE A 28 -6.52 -58.89 -17.61
CA ILE A 28 -6.69 -59.20 -16.19
C ILE A 28 -5.35 -59.07 -15.47
N VAL A 29 -4.28 -59.60 -16.07
CA VAL A 29 -2.92 -59.48 -15.52
C VAL A 29 -2.50 -58.01 -15.42
N ARG A 30 -2.79 -57.20 -16.43
CA ARG A 30 -2.48 -55.77 -16.42
C ARG A 30 -3.24 -55.00 -15.31
N GLN A 31 -4.52 -55.31 -15.12
CA GLN A 31 -5.30 -54.68 -14.05
C GLN A 31 -4.81 -55.11 -12.66
N LEU A 32 -4.46 -56.38 -12.49
CA LEU A 32 -3.91 -56.88 -11.24
C LEU A 32 -2.56 -56.20 -10.91
N THR A 33 -1.65 -56.09 -11.88
CA THR A 33 -0.36 -55.38 -11.74
C THR A 33 -0.56 -53.92 -11.31
N ASN A 34 -1.53 -53.22 -11.90
CA ASN A 34 -1.83 -51.84 -11.54
C ASN A 34 -2.40 -51.70 -10.12
N VAL A 35 -3.29 -52.61 -9.71
CA VAL A 35 -3.83 -52.62 -8.35
C VAL A 35 -2.73 -52.87 -7.32
N ILE A 36 -1.85 -53.84 -7.58
CA ILE A 36 -0.72 -54.17 -6.69
C ILE A 36 0.28 -53.00 -6.62
N ALA A 37 0.58 -52.35 -7.75
CA ALA A 37 1.45 -51.17 -7.76
C ALA A 37 0.85 -50.00 -6.96
N ASN A 38 -0.45 -49.74 -7.12
CA ASN A 38 -1.14 -48.69 -6.38
C ASN A 38 -1.20 -48.98 -4.88
N GLN A 39 -1.47 -50.23 -4.49
CA GLN A 39 -1.47 -50.64 -3.09
C GLN A 39 -0.07 -50.54 -2.47
N SER A 40 0.99 -50.94 -3.19
CA SER A 40 2.37 -50.82 -2.71
C SER A 40 2.77 -49.35 -2.47
N ASN A 41 2.43 -48.46 -3.40
CA ASN A 41 2.69 -47.03 -3.26
C ASN A 41 1.96 -46.42 -2.06
N MET A 42 0.71 -46.83 -1.81
CA MET A 42 -0.06 -46.38 -0.64
C MET A 42 0.55 -46.88 0.68
N ILE A 43 0.99 -48.13 0.75
CA ILE A 43 1.63 -48.72 1.94
C ILE A 43 2.94 -47.99 2.25
N VAL A 44 3.75 -47.68 1.24
CA VAL A 44 4.98 -46.89 1.40
C VAL A 44 4.66 -45.48 1.90
N GLY A 45 3.68 -44.80 1.29
CA GLY A 45 3.27 -43.45 1.70
C GLY A 45 2.75 -43.38 3.14
N LEU A 46 1.89 -44.31 3.53
CA LEU A 46 1.35 -44.40 4.89
C LEU A 46 2.43 -44.74 5.93
N THR A 47 3.38 -45.62 5.59
CA THR A 47 4.45 -45.99 6.52
C THR A 47 5.44 -44.84 6.73
N VAL A 48 5.69 -44.01 5.71
CA VAL A 48 6.49 -42.78 5.84
C VAL A 48 5.78 -41.72 6.69
N ALA A 49 4.46 -41.60 6.55
CA ALA A 49 3.65 -40.65 7.34
C ALA A 49 3.54 -41.05 8.82
N LEU A 50 3.46 -42.37 9.10
CA LEU A 50 3.27 -42.90 10.46
C LEU A 50 4.58 -43.16 11.22
N ASN A 51 5.74 -43.17 10.55
CA ASN A 51 7.06 -43.32 11.19
C ASN A 51 8.11 -42.39 10.54
N PRO A 52 8.08 -41.07 10.81
CA PRO A 52 9.07 -40.15 10.26
C PRO A 52 10.44 -40.39 10.92
N LYS A 53 11.41 -40.89 10.15
CA LYS A 53 12.83 -40.85 10.57
C LYS A 53 13.31 -39.38 10.59
N PRO A 54 14.08 -38.94 11.60
CA PRO A 54 14.45 -37.54 11.81
C PRO A 54 15.20 -36.89 10.63
N LYS A 55 15.86 -37.68 9.77
CA LYS A 55 16.57 -37.17 8.57
C LYS A 55 15.64 -36.65 7.46
N PHE A 56 14.39 -37.11 7.40
CA PHE A 56 13.44 -36.68 6.36
C PHE A 56 12.70 -35.37 6.72
N LEU A 57 12.56 -35.05 8.01
CA LEU A 57 11.98 -33.79 8.46
C LEU A 57 12.90 -32.60 8.15
N VAL A 58 14.22 -32.78 8.28
CA VAL A 58 15.21 -31.73 7.96
C VAL A 58 15.14 -31.32 6.49
N GLY A 59 15.07 -32.29 5.56
CA GLY A 59 14.99 -31.99 4.12
C GLY A 59 13.69 -31.30 3.68
N GLN A 60 12.56 -31.58 4.35
CA GLN A 60 11.30 -30.89 4.07
C GLN A 60 11.30 -29.44 4.60
N VAL A 61 11.90 -29.23 5.77
CA VAL A 61 12.09 -27.89 6.35
C VAL A 61 13.04 -27.06 5.47
N ASP A 62 14.15 -27.64 5.01
CA ASP A 62 15.11 -26.96 4.13
C ASP A 62 14.45 -26.55 2.80
N SER A 63 13.66 -27.44 2.19
CA SER A 63 12.91 -27.12 0.96
C SER A 63 11.90 -25.98 1.18
N CYS A 64 11.24 -25.96 2.33
CA CYS A 64 10.30 -24.89 2.69
C CYS A 64 11.04 -23.55 2.89
N MET A 65 12.19 -23.57 3.56
CA MET A 65 13.02 -22.38 3.78
C MET A 65 13.59 -21.80 2.47
N VAL A 66 13.98 -22.66 1.52
CA VAL A 66 14.41 -22.23 0.18
C VAL A 66 13.25 -21.58 -0.60
N ARG A 67 12.04 -22.14 -0.53
CA ARG A 67 10.86 -21.53 -1.17
C ARG A 67 10.47 -20.20 -0.52
N LEU A 68 10.57 -20.09 0.80
CA LEU A 68 10.32 -18.85 1.54
C LEU A 68 11.30 -17.74 1.15
N THR A 69 12.60 -18.04 1.11
CA THR A 69 13.63 -17.08 0.69
C THR A 69 13.48 -16.66 -0.76
N GLN A 70 13.10 -17.57 -1.66
CA GLN A 70 12.80 -17.24 -3.05
C GLN A 70 11.57 -16.32 -3.19
N LEU A 71 10.50 -16.58 -2.42
CA LEU A 71 9.32 -15.72 -2.39
C LEU A 71 9.63 -14.32 -1.82
N GLN A 72 10.46 -14.25 -0.77
CA GLN A 72 10.92 -12.97 -0.23
C GLN A 72 11.74 -12.18 -1.26
N LYS A 73 12.60 -12.84 -2.03
CA LYS A 73 13.36 -12.22 -3.11
C LYS A 73 12.45 -11.69 -4.22
N GLN A 74 11.49 -12.50 -4.68
CA GLN A 74 10.50 -12.09 -5.68
C GLN A 74 9.64 -10.91 -5.19
N LEU A 75 9.27 -10.90 -3.91
CA LEU A 75 8.57 -9.77 -3.30
C LEU A 75 9.44 -8.52 -3.26
N ALA A 76 10.71 -8.63 -2.86
CA ALA A 76 11.66 -7.51 -2.86
C ALA A 76 11.91 -6.95 -4.27
N GLU A 77 12.01 -7.83 -5.27
CA GLU A 77 12.13 -7.45 -6.69
C GLU A 77 10.85 -6.82 -7.22
N ALA A 78 9.66 -7.35 -6.86
CA ALA A 78 8.38 -6.75 -7.21
C ALA A 78 8.23 -5.36 -6.59
N VAL A 79 8.52 -5.20 -5.29
CA VAL A 79 8.50 -3.91 -4.60
C VAL A 79 9.52 -2.94 -5.21
N SER A 80 10.74 -3.39 -5.48
CA SER A 80 11.78 -2.59 -6.16
C SER A 80 11.34 -2.18 -7.56
N SER A 81 10.66 -3.06 -8.29
CA SER A 81 10.12 -2.78 -9.61
C SER A 81 8.96 -1.78 -9.55
N VAL A 82 8.10 -1.84 -8.52
CA VAL A 82 7.01 -0.87 -8.31
C VAL A 82 7.58 0.50 -7.90
N VAL A 83 8.61 0.53 -7.06
CA VAL A 83 9.30 1.77 -6.66
C VAL A 83 10.07 2.39 -7.84
N LYS A 84 10.68 1.58 -8.71
CA LYS A 84 11.40 2.03 -9.91
C LYS A 84 10.50 2.31 -11.13
N LYS A 85 9.29 1.74 -11.19
CA LYS A 85 8.31 1.91 -12.27
C LYS A 85 7.09 2.71 -11.87
N SER A 86 7.12 3.44 -10.75
CA SER A 86 6.17 4.53 -10.56
C SER A 86 6.60 5.62 -11.55
N PRO A 87 5.94 5.82 -12.70
CA PRO A 87 6.21 7.03 -13.47
C PRO A 87 6.02 8.19 -12.50
N GLU A 88 6.95 9.15 -12.47
CA GLU A 88 6.71 10.43 -11.80
C GLU A 88 5.31 10.85 -12.20
N ALA A 89 4.41 10.97 -11.21
CA ALA A 89 3.01 11.22 -11.49
C ALA A 89 2.94 12.50 -12.31
N LYS A 90 2.66 12.37 -13.60
CA LYS A 90 2.65 13.52 -14.50
C LYS A 90 1.47 14.38 -14.09
N LEU A 91 1.76 15.62 -13.71
CA LEU A 91 0.73 16.64 -13.62
C LEU A 91 0.37 17.08 -15.03
N PRO A 92 -0.86 17.60 -15.23
CA PRO A 92 -1.22 18.27 -16.47
C PRO A 92 -0.18 19.34 -16.83
N GLU A 93 0.12 19.50 -18.13
CA GLU A 93 1.10 20.47 -18.61
C GLU A 93 0.79 21.90 -18.11
N GLY A 94 1.81 22.63 -17.68
CA GLY A 94 1.64 24.00 -17.16
C GLY A 94 1.14 24.10 -15.72
N THR A 95 1.06 22.99 -14.97
CA THR A 95 0.70 23.03 -13.54
C THR A 95 1.81 23.69 -12.72
N CYS A 96 1.64 24.97 -12.39
CA CYS A 96 2.44 25.65 -11.39
C CYS A 96 1.80 25.48 -10.00
N LEU A 97 2.62 25.35 -8.96
CA LEU A 97 2.15 25.23 -7.59
C LEU A 97 1.88 26.63 -6.99
N GLY A 98 0.64 27.09 -7.10
CA GLY A 98 0.27 28.47 -6.77
C GLY A 98 -0.98 28.58 -5.89
N PHE A 99 -1.00 29.56 -4.99
CA PHE A 99 -2.19 29.91 -4.21
C PHE A 99 -3.35 30.32 -5.12
N GLU A 100 -3.03 30.93 -6.27
CA GLU A 100 -3.96 31.33 -7.32
C GLU A 100 -4.79 30.18 -7.91
N ASN A 101 -4.37 28.93 -7.68
CA ASN A 101 -5.11 27.75 -8.13
C ASN A 101 -6.19 27.31 -7.13
N LEU A 102 -6.26 27.88 -5.92
CA LEU A 102 -7.26 27.48 -4.93
C LEU A 102 -8.66 27.90 -5.40
N THR A 103 -9.50 26.90 -5.67
CA THR A 103 -10.88 27.10 -6.11
C THR A 103 -11.88 26.92 -4.97
N GLN A 104 -11.45 26.29 -3.88
CA GLN A 104 -12.27 26.01 -2.72
C GLN A 104 -11.73 26.66 -1.45
N LEU A 105 -12.61 26.79 -0.47
CA LEU A 105 -12.27 27.26 0.87
C LEU A 105 -11.96 26.06 1.75
N TRP A 106 -10.69 25.92 2.12
CA TRP A 106 -10.14 24.83 2.91
C TRP A 106 -9.92 25.30 4.34
N ARG A 107 -10.59 24.65 5.30
CA ARG A 107 -10.47 24.98 6.71
C ARG A 107 -10.32 23.73 7.54
N ILE A 108 -9.40 23.79 8.48
CA ILE A 108 -9.30 22.83 9.55
C ILE A 108 -10.28 23.25 10.65
N PRO A 109 -11.25 22.39 11.02
CA PRO A 109 -12.09 22.65 12.17
C PRO A 109 -11.28 22.50 13.46
N GLN A 110 -11.71 23.19 14.52
CA GLN A 110 -11.19 22.90 15.85
C GLN A 110 -11.71 21.53 16.28
N LEU A 111 -10.81 20.63 16.65
CA LEU A 111 -11.16 19.28 17.07
C LEU A 111 -10.60 19.00 18.46
N ALA A 112 -11.48 18.76 19.43
CA ALA A 112 -11.09 18.29 20.75
C ALA A 112 -10.70 16.81 20.69
N VAL A 113 -9.63 16.45 21.38
CA VAL A 113 -9.08 15.10 21.32
C VAL A 113 -8.99 14.51 22.71
N LEU A 114 -9.58 13.33 22.88
CA LEU A 114 -9.54 12.60 24.14
C LEU A 114 -8.26 11.75 24.24
N TRP A 115 -7.35 12.20 25.10
CA TRP A 115 -6.18 11.46 25.54
C TRP A 115 -6.18 11.33 27.06
N PRO A 116 -5.88 10.14 27.63
CA PRO A 116 -5.93 9.92 29.08
C PRO A 116 -5.05 10.87 29.90
N ASP A 117 -3.94 11.31 29.31
CA ASP A 117 -2.91 12.14 29.93
C ASP A 117 -2.92 13.60 29.43
N LEU A 118 -3.81 13.95 28.49
CA LEU A 118 -3.94 15.30 27.93
C LEU A 118 -5.43 15.66 27.78
N SER A 119 -6.06 16.06 28.89
CA SER A 119 -7.48 16.40 28.96
C SER A 119 -7.88 17.65 28.17
N ASN A 120 -6.93 18.53 27.84
CA ASN A 120 -7.17 19.78 27.10
C ASN A 120 -6.53 19.76 25.69
N ALA A 121 -6.22 18.58 25.16
CA ALA A 121 -5.60 18.44 23.84
C ALA A 121 -6.58 18.83 22.71
N ILE A 122 -6.17 19.76 21.85
CA ILE A 122 -6.96 20.19 20.70
C ILE A 122 -6.13 20.28 19.42
N PHE A 123 -6.78 20.07 18.29
CA PHE A 123 -6.36 20.63 17.00
C PHE A 123 -6.96 22.04 16.86
N LYS A 124 -6.11 23.02 16.54
CA LYS A 124 -6.51 24.41 16.36
C LYS A 124 -7.26 24.57 15.04
N SER A 125 -8.28 25.41 15.02
CA SER A 125 -8.89 25.79 13.75
C SER A 125 -7.91 26.63 12.92
N VAL A 126 -7.76 26.29 11.64
CA VAL A 126 -6.83 26.97 10.73
C VAL A 126 -7.48 27.18 9.37
N ASP A 127 -7.37 28.40 8.86
CA ASP A 127 -7.68 28.73 7.47
C ASP A 127 -6.49 28.34 6.59
N LEU A 128 -6.64 27.26 5.82
CA LEU A 128 -5.55 26.72 5.01
C LEU A 128 -5.27 27.60 3.79
N ASN A 129 -6.27 28.30 3.25
CA ASN A 129 -6.09 29.25 2.15
C ASN A 129 -5.15 30.40 2.57
N LYS A 130 -5.43 31.04 3.72
CA LYS A 130 -4.56 32.10 4.26
C LYS A 130 -3.17 31.59 4.62
N LYS A 131 -3.07 30.34 5.10
CA LYS A 131 -1.77 29.73 5.42
C LYS A 131 -0.96 29.44 4.16
N MET A 132 -1.61 28.99 3.08
CA MET A 132 -1.00 28.79 1.77
C MET A 132 -0.55 30.10 1.13
N GLU A 133 -1.38 31.14 1.17
CA GLU A 133 -1.05 32.48 0.64
C GLU A 133 0.26 33.03 1.24
N LYS A 134 0.46 32.83 2.54
CA LYS A 134 1.66 33.27 3.27
C LYS A 134 2.83 32.31 3.17
N TRP A 135 2.62 31.10 2.66
CA TRP A 135 3.64 30.07 2.64
C TRP A 135 4.62 30.29 1.48
N ILE A 136 5.89 30.40 1.82
CA ILE A 136 6.96 30.58 0.85
C ILE A 136 7.73 29.27 0.71
N ARG A 137 7.87 28.82 -0.53
CA ARG A 137 8.64 27.62 -0.88
C ARG A 137 10.09 27.76 -0.41
N ALA A 138 10.62 26.72 0.23
CA ALA A 138 12.04 26.66 0.55
C ALA A 138 12.88 26.54 -0.73
N LYS A 139 13.91 27.39 -0.88
CA LYS A 139 14.79 27.46 -2.07
C LYS A 139 15.61 26.18 -2.36
N ARG A 140 15.51 25.13 -1.53
CA ARG A 140 16.34 23.92 -1.59
C ARG A 140 15.78 22.81 -2.49
N GLY A 141 14.56 22.92 -2.99
CA GLY A 141 13.91 21.90 -3.81
C GLY A 141 14.08 22.09 -5.32
N LYS A 142 14.07 20.99 -6.08
CA LYS A 142 14.00 21.04 -7.56
C LYS A 142 12.64 21.64 -7.99
N PRO A 143 12.56 22.52 -9.00
CA PRO A 143 11.33 23.22 -9.38
C PRO A 143 10.07 22.36 -9.50
N ASN A 144 10.19 21.11 -9.97
CA ASN A 144 9.06 20.20 -10.21
C ASN A 144 8.87 19.13 -9.13
N ASP A 145 9.55 19.24 -7.99
CA ASP A 145 9.36 18.33 -6.85
C ASP A 145 8.18 18.77 -5.97
N HIS A 146 6.98 18.58 -6.52
CA HIS A 146 5.72 18.96 -5.88
C HIS A 146 5.41 18.13 -4.63
N VAL A 147 5.94 16.91 -4.56
CA VAL A 147 5.78 16.01 -3.42
C VAL A 147 6.56 16.52 -2.21
N THR A 148 7.78 16.99 -2.41
CA THR A 148 8.56 17.65 -1.36
C THR A 148 7.91 18.97 -0.94
N GLU A 149 7.35 19.75 -1.87
CA GLU A 149 6.60 20.96 -1.51
C GLU A 149 5.40 20.68 -0.60
N CYS A 150 4.57 19.67 -0.94
CA CYS A 150 3.48 19.26 -0.07
C CYS A 150 3.99 18.83 1.31
N THR A 151 5.09 18.07 1.34
CA THR A 151 5.71 17.61 2.59
C THR A 151 6.14 18.79 3.46
N ASP A 152 6.80 19.80 2.89
CA ASP A 152 7.27 20.97 3.62
C ASP A 152 6.12 21.86 4.10
N PHE A 153 5.07 22.05 3.29
CA PHE A 153 3.84 22.73 3.71
C PHE A 153 3.22 22.03 4.93
N PHE A 154 3.06 20.70 4.87
CA PHE A 154 2.53 19.93 6.01
C PHE A 154 3.40 20.06 7.25
N ARG A 155 4.73 20.07 7.13
CA ARG A 155 5.62 20.26 8.27
C ARG A 155 5.43 21.62 8.94
N VAL A 156 5.23 22.68 8.16
CA VAL A 156 4.95 24.01 8.70
C VAL A 156 3.61 24.03 9.42
N TYR A 157 2.57 23.46 8.82
CA TYR A 157 1.25 23.35 9.44
C TYR A 157 1.29 22.54 10.76
N LEU A 158 1.83 21.32 10.72
CA LEU A 158 1.80 20.36 11.84
C LEU A 158 2.56 20.82 13.08
N LYS A 159 3.56 21.69 12.94
CA LYS A 159 4.29 22.30 14.08
C LYS A 159 3.40 23.15 14.98
N GLU A 160 2.32 23.70 14.40
CA GLU A 160 1.43 24.66 15.07
C GLU A 160 -0.01 24.12 15.15
N ALA A 161 -0.26 22.92 14.64
CA ALA A 161 -1.60 22.37 14.46
C ALA A 161 -2.30 22.02 15.78
N CYS A 162 -1.54 21.74 16.84
CA CYS A 162 -2.07 21.24 18.10
C CYS A 162 -1.69 22.11 19.30
N GLU A 163 -2.50 22.04 20.35
CA GLU A 163 -2.14 22.45 21.70
C GLU A 163 -2.32 21.23 22.63
N PRO A 164 -1.26 20.72 23.30
CA PRO A 164 0.15 21.11 23.15
C PRO A 164 0.76 20.62 21.81
N PRO A 165 1.82 21.26 21.28
CA PRO A 165 2.45 20.87 20.00
C PRO A 165 3.00 19.42 19.98
N THR A 166 3.25 18.83 21.15
CA THR A 166 3.72 17.44 21.27
C THR A 166 2.65 16.41 20.89
N LEU A 167 1.36 16.80 20.91
CA LEU A 167 0.22 15.94 20.57
C LEU A 167 0.37 15.33 19.17
N VAL A 168 0.82 16.12 18.19
CA VAL A 168 0.93 15.72 16.78
C VAL A 168 1.82 14.48 16.58
N LYS A 169 2.76 14.23 17.49
CA LYS A 169 3.70 13.10 17.43
C LYS A 169 3.08 11.75 17.79
N ARG A 170 1.89 11.76 18.39
CA ARG A 170 1.15 10.55 18.78
C ARG A 170 0.35 9.96 17.63
N TYR A 171 0.44 10.60 16.47
CA TYR A 171 -0.30 10.23 15.29
C TYR A 171 0.59 9.72 14.17
N ALA A 172 0.01 8.85 13.35
CA ALA A 172 0.54 8.43 12.08
C ALA A 172 -0.53 8.56 10.98
N VAL A 173 -0.10 8.77 9.75
CA VAL A 173 -0.95 8.59 8.56
C VAL A 173 -0.52 7.29 7.91
N ARG A 174 -1.46 6.36 7.75
CA ARG A 174 -1.22 5.05 7.12
C ARG A 174 -1.77 5.07 5.69
N ILE A 175 -0.97 4.56 4.76
CA ILE A 175 -1.38 4.39 3.35
C ILE A 175 -1.84 2.95 3.10
N SER A 176 -1.28 1.99 3.84
CA SER A 176 -1.65 0.58 3.83
C SER A 176 -1.72 0.06 5.27
N ASP A 177 -2.60 -0.90 5.52
CA ASP A 177 -2.70 -1.60 6.81
C ASP A 177 -1.48 -2.50 7.08
N SER A 178 -0.68 -2.80 6.04
CA SER A 178 0.54 -3.58 6.16
C SER A 178 1.73 -2.69 6.55
N CYS A 179 2.42 -3.10 7.62
CA CYS A 179 3.62 -2.47 8.19
C CYS A 179 3.42 -1.13 8.91
N ALA A 180 2.68 -1.18 10.01
CA ALA A 180 2.81 -0.19 11.07
C ALA A 180 4.23 -0.22 11.65
N LYS A 181 5.11 0.67 11.20
CA LYS A 181 6.44 0.84 11.81
C LYS A 181 6.36 1.17 13.32
N ARG A 182 5.19 1.61 13.79
CA ARG A 182 4.89 2.05 15.15
C ARG A 182 3.42 1.76 15.50
N PRO A 183 3.10 0.59 16.10
CA PRO A 183 1.73 0.24 16.46
C PRO A 183 1.17 1.10 17.61
N ASP A 184 2.03 1.79 18.35
CA ASP A 184 1.71 2.70 19.46
C ASP A 184 1.05 4.02 19.02
N LEU A 185 1.19 4.39 17.74
CA LEU A 185 0.63 5.64 17.21
C LEU A 185 -0.81 5.44 16.75
N ARG A 186 -1.69 6.37 17.16
CA ARG A 186 -3.07 6.44 16.65
C ARG A 186 -3.10 6.97 15.23
N ASP A 187 -4.17 6.66 14.50
CA ASP A 187 -4.35 7.22 13.17
C ASP A 187 -4.74 8.70 13.25
N PHE A 188 -4.13 9.51 12.39
CA PHE A 188 -4.43 10.94 12.28
C PHE A 188 -5.89 11.12 11.88
N PRO A 189 -6.64 12.07 12.47
CA PRO A 189 -8.06 12.22 12.19
C PRO A 189 -8.34 12.40 10.69
N GLU A 190 -9.15 11.52 10.10
CA GLU A 190 -9.34 11.47 8.64
C GLU A 190 -9.95 12.76 8.08
N GLU A 191 -10.85 13.42 8.83
CA GLU A 191 -11.37 14.75 8.47
C GLU A 191 -10.25 15.78 8.23
N LEU A 192 -9.20 15.75 9.06
CA LEU A 192 -8.04 16.62 8.88
C LEU A 192 -7.18 16.18 7.69
N VAL A 193 -7.06 14.86 7.46
CA VAL A 193 -6.35 14.31 6.30
C VAL A 193 -7.02 14.77 5.01
N GLU A 194 -8.35 14.70 4.91
CA GLU A 194 -9.12 15.12 3.74
C GLU A 194 -8.93 16.61 3.43
N GLN A 195 -9.00 17.49 4.44
CA GLN A 195 -8.79 18.93 4.25
C GLN A 195 -7.35 19.25 3.81
N LEU A 196 -6.35 18.59 4.40
CA LEU A 196 -4.94 18.80 4.07
C LEU A 196 -4.57 18.25 2.69
N ILE A 197 -5.10 17.09 2.31
CA ILE A 197 -4.92 16.55 0.96
C ILE A 197 -5.64 17.46 -0.04
N GLY A 198 -6.87 17.86 0.26
CA GLY A 198 -7.71 18.69 -0.58
C GLY A 198 -7.05 20.01 -0.97
N VAL A 199 -6.54 20.78 0.00
CA VAL A 199 -5.85 22.05 -0.29
C VAL A 199 -4.62 21.85 -1.19
N CYS A 200 -3.88 20.76 -1.03
CA CYS A 200 -2.73 20.45 -1.87
C CYS A 200 -3.14 20.02 -3.28
N LEU A 201 -4.21 19.24 -3.44
CA LEU A 201 -4.75 18.89 -4.75
C LEU A 201 -5.31 20.11 -5.48
N ASP A 202 -5.99 21.01 -4.77
CA ASP A 202 -6.50 22.26 -5.34
C ASP A 202 -5.36 23.17 -5.81
N ARG A 203 -4.30 23.28 -5.00
CA ARG A 203 -3.06 23.96 -5.40
C ARG A 203 -2.41 23.35 -6.65
N LEU A 204 -2.61 22.05 -6.88
CA LEU A 204 -2.16 21.30 -8.06
C LEU A 204 -3.16 21.34 -9.23
N ARG A 205 -4.22 22.16 -9.17
CA ARG A 205 -5.32 22.21 -10.15
C ARG A 205 -6.12 20.91 -10.29
N LEU A 206 -6.05 20.04 -9.29
CA LEU A 206 -6.79 18.78 -9.19
C LEU A 206 -7.93 18.84 -8.16
N GLY A 207 -8.18 20.03 -7.59
CA GLY A 207 -9.22 20.27 -6.59
C GLY A 207 -10.59 20.63 -7.17
N MET A 208 -10.76 20.66 -8.49
CA MET A 208 -12.05 21.00 -9.11
C MET A 208 -13.18 20.11 -8.59
N ARG A 209 -14.34 20.70 -8.32
CA ARG A 209 -15.49 20.01 -7.72
C ARG A 209 -16.02 18.90 -8.63
N GLU A 210 -15.97 19.12 -9.94
CA GLU A 210 -16.32 18.16 -10.98
C GLU A 210 -15.45 16.89 -10.92
N LEU A 211 -14.22 17.00 -10.42
CA LEU A 211 -13.32 15.87 -10.19
C LEU A 211 -13.54 15.19 -8.83
N SER A 212 -14.29 15.81 -7.89
CA SER A 212 -14.49 15.33 -6.50
C SER A 212 -15.83 14.61 -6.29
N CYS A 213 -16.70 14.63 -7.29
CA CYS A 213 -18.08 14.16 -7.20
C CYS A 213 -18.28 13.06 -8.27
N PRO A 214 -19.20 12.09 -8.09
CA PRO A 214 -19.56 11.14 -9.15
C PRO A 214 -20.37 11.84 -10.27
N VAL A 215 -19.80 12.89 -10.87
CA VAL A 215 -20.37 13.51 -12.06
C VAL A 215 -19.98 12.65 -13.26
N SER A 216 -20.97 12.12 -13.96
CA SER A 216 -20.74 11.43 -15.22
C SER A 216 -20.43 12.42 -16.33
N VAL A 217 -19.63 12.00 -17.31
CA VAL A 217 -19.38 12.78 -18.54
C VAL A 217 -20.71 13.17 -19.20
N THR A 218 -21.67 12.23 -19.23
CA THR A 218 -23.01 12.49 -19.77
C THR A 218 -23.77 13.62 -19.07
N ALA A 219 -23.56 13.80 -17.76
CA ALA A 219 -24.16 14.92 -17.03
C ALA A 219 -23.49 16.25 -17.37
N LEU A 220 -22.16 16.25 -17.57
CA LEU A 220 -21.40 17.44 -18.00
C LEU A 220 -21.71 17.84 -19.44
N MET A 221 -21.92 16.88 -20.35
CA MET A 221 -22.36 17.19 -21.71
C MET A 221 -23.75 17.83 -21.75
N ARG A 222 -24.67 17.36 -20.89
CA ARG A 222 -26.03 17.92 -20.80
C ARG A 222 -26.06 19.30 -20.15
N ASN A 223 -25.21 19.53 -19.15
CA ASN A 223 -25.11 20.78 -18.40
C ASN A 223 -23.63 21.17 -18.25
N PRO A 224 -23.02 21.75 -19.30
CA PRO A 224 -21.60 22.03 -19.32
C PRO A 224 -21.22 23.12 -18.32
N THR A 225 -20.22 22.83 -17.49
CA THR A 225 -19.63 23.81 -16.57
C THR A 225 -18.52 24.59 -17.27
N PRO A 226 -18.13 25.79 -16.78
CA PRO A 226 -16.97 26.51 -17.31
C PRO A 226 -15.70 25.67 -17.32
N PHE A 227 -15.52 24.82 -16.30
CA PHE A 227 -14.42 23.85 -16.27
C PHE A 227 -14.50 22.85 -17.42
N TRP A 228 -15.65 22.20 -17.63
CA TRP A 228 -15.83 21.25 -18.74
C TRP A 228 -15.52 21.89 -20.10
N LEU A 229 -16.04 23.10 -20.34
CA LEU A 229 -15.81 23.84 -21.58
C LEU A 229 -14.33 24.23 -21.76
N SER A 230 -13.59 24.45 -20.67
CA SER A 230 -12.15 24.78 -20.74
C SER A 230 -11.26 23.61 -21.15
N LEU A 231 -11.77 22.36 -21.12
CA LEU A 231 -10.97 21.18 -21.41
C LEU A 231 -10.67 21.03 -22.90
N GLY A 232 -11.54 21.46 -23.81
CA GLY A 232 -11.32 21.28 -25.25
C GLY A 232 -12.45 21.82 -26.11
N ASP A 233 -12.28 21.74 -27.42
CA ASP A 233 -13.24 22.30 -28.38
C ASP A 233 -14.35 21.29 -28.72
N THR A 234 -14.02 19.99 -28.68
CA THR A 234 -14.96 18.88 -28.91
C THR A 234 -15.29 18.12 -27.62
N ASP A 235 -16.42 17.43 -27.59
CA ASP A 235 -16.79 16.63 -26.41
C ASP A 235 -15.85 15.42 -26.22
N GLU A 236 -15.34 14.84 -27.30
CA GLU A 236 -14.37 13.75 -27.26
C GLU A 236 -13.04 14.20 -26.61
N GLU A 237 -12.56 15.41 -26.95
CA GLU A 237 -11.37 15.99 -26.33
C GLU A 237 -11.57 16.30 -24.85
N ARG A 238 -12.74 16.85 -24.50
CA ARG A 238 -13.11 17.18 -23.12
C ARG A 238 -13.20 15.92 -22.27
N GLU A 239 -13.83 14.87 -22.78
CA GLU A 239 -13.94 13.58 -22.09
C GLU A 239 -12.57 12.97 -21.83
N ALA A 240 -11.71 12.91 -22.86
CA ALA A 240 -10.36 12.37 -22.71
C ALA A 240 -9.53 13.11 -21.64
N LYS A 241 -9.54 14.44 -21.66
CA LYS A 241 -8.83 15.27 -20.67
C LYS A 241 -9.46 15.19 -19.28
N PHE A 242 -10.78 15.08 -19.18
CA PHE A 242 -11.46 14.92 -17.91
C PHE A 242 -11.09 13.61 -17.22
N GLU A 243 -11.06 12.50 -17.97
CA GLU A 243 -10.64 11.20 -17.45
C GLU A 243 -9.13 11.17 -17.12
N GLU A 244 -8.29 11.86 -17.91
CA GLU A 244 -6.89 12.06 -17.57
C GLU A 244 -6.73 12.81 -16.22
N GLN A 245 -7.49 13.89 -16.02
CA GLN A 245 -7.45 14.65 -14.77
C GLN A 245 -8.01 13.86 -13.57
N LYS A 246 -9.04 13.03 -13.75
CA LYS A 246 -9.51 12.10 -12.72
C LYS A 246 -8.43 11.11 -12.32
N LYS A 247 -7.76 10.50 -13.31
CA LYS A 247 -6.66 9.57 -13.07
C LYS A 247 -5.48 10.24 -12.37
N ALA A 248 -5.12 11.45 -12.82
CA ALA A 248 -4.09 12.26 -12.18
C ALA A 248 -4.45 12.57 -10.72
N LYS A 249 -5.68 13.02 -10.45
CA LYS A 249 -6.18 13.27 -9.10
C LYS A 249 -6.10 12.05 -8.20
N ALA A 250 -6.56 10.88 -8.68
CA ALA A 250 -6.49 9.64 -7.91
C ALA A 250 -5.03 9.27 -7.56
N GLY A 251 -4.12 9.35 -8.52
CA GLY A 251 -2.69 9.11 -8.28
C GLY A 251 -2.07 10.12 -7.30
N TRP A 252 -2.33 11.41 -7.52
CA TRP A 252 -1.81 12.49 -6.68
C TRP A 252 -2.38 12.46 -5.26
N THR A 253 -3.61 12.00 -5.06
CA THR A 253 -4.19 11.79 -3.72
C THR A 253 -3.29 10.85 -2.89
N VAL A 254 -2.80 9.77 -3.49
CA VAL A 254 -1.88 8.84 -2.83
C VAL A 254 -0.52 9.48 -2.55
N HIS A 255 0.02 10.23 -3.52
CA HIS A 255 1.31 10.92 -3.35
C HIS A 255 1.28 12.00 -2.26
N VAL A 256 0.20 12.78 -2.20
CA VAL A 256 -0.03 13.83 -1.19
C VAL A 256 -0.27 13.20 0.18
N ARG A 257 -1.07 12.13 0.28
CA ARG A 257 -1.20 11.37 1.54
C ARG A 257 0.17 10.86 2.04
N GLY A 258 1.00 10.35 1.13
CA GLY A 258 2.37 9.94 1.47
C GLY A 258 3.29 11.09 1.87
N ALA A 259 3.08 12.29 1.34
CA ALA A 259 3.78 13.49 1.78
C ALA A 259 3.39 13.85 3.23
N LEU A 260 2.10 13.76 3.57
CA LEU A 260 1.63 13.98 4.94
C LEU A 260 2.20 12.95 5.92
N GLN A 261 2.24 11.66 5.52
CA GLN A 261 2.89 10.60 6.30
C GLN A 261 4.37 10.92 6.56
N ARG A 262 5.13 11.32 5.54
CA ARG A 262 6.54 11.70 5.69
C ARG A 262 6.72 12.89 6.62
N ALA A 263 5.87 13.90 6.51
CA ALA A 263 5.90 15.08 7.37
C ALA A 263 5.74 14.73 8.85
N LEU A 264 4.74 13.90 9.17
CA LEU A 264 4.52 13.39 10.54
C LEU A 264 5.70 12.54 11.04
N TYR A 265 6.21 11.63 10.21
CA TYR A 265 7.34 10.78 10.59
C TYR A 265 8.59 11.58 10.96
N VAL A 266 8.91 12.63 10.18
CA VAL A 266 10.04 13.51 10.49
C VAL A 266 9.82 14.23 11.82
N LEU A 267 8.62 14.76 12.09
CA LEU A 267 8.31 15.45 13.34
C LEU A 267 8.36 14.53 14.57
N ALA A 268 7.92 13.28 14.42
CA ALA A 268 8.01 12.27 15.46
C ALA A 268 9.46 11.94 15.82
N ASN A 269 10.38 11.95 14.84
CA ASN A 269 11.77 11.58 15.03
C ASN A 269 12.71 12.75 15.38
N PHE A 270 12.39 14.00 14.98
CA PHE A 270 13.29 15.15 15.15
C PHE A 270 13.61 15.50 16.62
N LEU A 271 12.75 15.11 17.57
CA LEU A 271 12.96 15.38 19.00
C LEU A 271 13.59 14.22 19.79
N LEU A 272 13.77 13.04 19.19
CA LEU A 272 14.59 11.98 19.79
C LEU A 272 16.09 12.31 19.77
N LEU A 273 16.53 13.17 18.84
CA LEU A 273 17.92 13.66 18.77
C LEU A 273 18.18 14.87 19.68
N CYS A 274 17.15 15.57 20.14
CA CYS A 274 17.27 16.76 21.00
C CYS A 274 16.85 16.50 22.46
N ALA A 275 16.48 15.27 22.83
CA ALA A 275 16.36 14.90 24.22
C ALA A 275 17.77 14.80 24.82
N PRO A 276 18.11 15.52 25.90
CA PRO A 276 19.38 15.29 26.59
C PRO A 276 19.39 13.82 27.03
N ARG A 277 20.43 13.10 26.64
CA ARG A 277 20.73 11.79 27.23
C ARG A 277 20.88 12.05 28.74
N LYS A 278 19.96 11.52 29.53
CA LYS A 278 20.14 11.40 30.98
C LYS A 278 21.21 10.36 31.26
#